data_AF-A0A7L9RTH6-F1
#
_entry.id   AF-A0A7L9RTH6-F1
#
_cell.length_a   1.000
_cell.length_b   1.000
_cell.length_c   1.000
_cell.angle_alpha   90.00
_cell.angle_beta   90.00
_cell.angle_gamma   90.00
#
_symmetry.space_group_name_H-M   'P 1'
#
loop_
_entity.id
_entity.type
_entity.pdbx_description
1 polymer ?
#
loop_
_entity_poly.entity_id
_entity_poly.type
_entity_poly.pdbx_seq_one_letter_code
_entity_poly.pdbx_strand_id
1 'polypeptide(L)'
;MDYATLYISDPSIIGSKVLDTMPEILSYNSKSDNHHVLGMTLRLKAANIDCNFMVNSELENHLNGLSNFVSGSIAEGVDLSYSLSRVSQVRMAMGCCIDPGFDSEGEILNFIKHYSRTLNSLLFYDSTLFDYDLQILATLK
;
A
#
# COMPACT_ATOMS: atom_id res chain seq x y z
N MET A 1 14.92 7.21 3.38
CA MET A 1 14.21 6.13 2.68
C MET A 1 12.97 5.86 3.47
N ASP A 2 11.83 6.22 2.90
CA ASP A 2 10.54 6.13 3.57
C ASP A 2 9.79 4.91 3.05
N TYR A 3 8.85 4.44 3.86
CA TYR A 3 8.10 3.23 3.58
C TYR A 3 6.60 3.51 3.65
N ALA A 4 5.89 2.97 2.66
CA ALA A 4 4.45 2.83 2.70
C ALA A 4 4.08 1.37 2.46
N THR A 5 2.96 0.90 3.00
CA THR A 5 2.42 -0.42 2.70
C THR A 5 1.02 -0.28 2.14
N LEU A 6 0.76 -0.92 1.01
CA LEU A 6 -0.55 -1.03 0.40
C LEU A 6 -1.13 -2.42 0.69
N TYR A 7 -2.34 -2.47 1.24
CA TYR A 7 -3.06 -3.71 1.50
C TYR A 7 -4.22 -3.84 0.53
N ILE A 8 -4.09 -4.78 -0.40
CA ILE A 8 -4.87 -4.86 -1.62
C ILE A 8 -5.87 -6.01 -1.50
N SER A 9 -7.14 -5.71 -1.75
CA SER A 9 -8.24 -6.68 -1.68
C SER A 9 -8.32 -7.54 -2.95
N ASP A 10 -8.04 -6.94 -4.11
CA ASP A 10 -8.03 -7.62 -5.41
C ASP A 10 -6.67 -7.43 -6.13
N PRO A 11 -5.76 -8.41 -6.00
CA PRO A 11 -4.46 -8.34 -6.65
C PRO A 11 -4.50 -8.37 -8.18
N SER A 12 -5.62 -8.78 -8.79
CA SER A 12 -5.74 -8.83 -10.25
C SER A 12 -5.72 -7.44 -10.90
N ILE A 13 -5.99 -6.40 -10.11
CA ILE A 13 -5.91 -4.99 -10.49
C ILE A 13 -4.44 -4.54 -10.66
N ILE A 14 -3.49 -5.24 -10.04
CA ILE A 14 -2.06 -4.95 -10.17
C ILE A 14 -1.55 -5.52 -11.51
N GLY A 15 -1.89 -4.82 -12.59
CA GLY A 15 -1.53 -5.20 -13.94
C GLY A 15 -1.09 -3.99 -14.77
N SER A 16 -0.38 -4.27 -15.87
CA SER A 16 0.14 -3.25 -16.79
C SER A 16 -0.94 -2.24 -17.19
N LYS A 17 -2.16 -2.70 -17.51
CA LYS A 17 -3.27 -1.82 -17.88
C LYS A 17 -3.61 -0.74 -16.85
N VAL A 18 -3.49 -1.05 -15.55
CA VAL A 18 -3.76 -0.06 -14.49
C VAL A 18 -2.58 0.87 -14.35
N LEU A 19 -1.35 0.35 -14.35
CA LEU A 19 -0.13 1.16 -14.28
C LEU A 19 -0.02 2.12 -15.47
N ASP A 20 -0.41 1.68 -16.67
CA ASP A 20 -0.41 2.48 -17.90
C ASP A 20 -1.43 3.64 -17.86
N THR A 21 -2.41 3.60 -16.94
CA THR A 21 -3.36 4.72 -16.74
C THR A 21 -2.84 5.80 -15.80
N MET A 22 -1.69 5.57 -15.15
CA MET A 22 -1.10 6.50 -14.18
C MET A 22 0.01 7.33 -14.85
N PRO A 23 -0.25 8.59 -15.24
CA PRO A 23 0.71 9.41 -15.99
C PRO A 23 1.99 9.73 -15.20
N GLU A 24 1.97 9.59 -13.87
CA GLU A 24 3.13 9.76 -13.01
C GLU A 24 4.19 8.67 -13.20
N ILE A 25 3.79 7.49 -13.66
CA ILE A 25 4.67 6.33 -13.87
C ILE A 25 5.35 6.47 -15.23
N LEU A 26 6.65 6.77 -15.22
CA LEU A 26 7.46 6.87 -16.44
C LEU A 26 7.82 5.49 -17.02
N SER A 27 8.03 4.51 -16.14
CA SER A 27 8.30 3.12 -16.51
C SER A 27 8.16 2.21 -15.30
N TYR A 28 7.90 0.92 -15.51
CA TYR A 28 7.91 -0.10 -14.47
C TYR A 28 8.60 -1.37 -14.93
N ASN A 29 9.22 -2.09 -14.00
CA ASN A 29 9.87 -3.38 -14.25
C ASN A 29 9.46 -4.39 -13.18
N SER A 30 9.06 -5.59 -13.59
CA SER A 30 8.76 -6.69 -12.65
C SER A 30 10.03 -7.24 -12.01
N LYS A 31 9.97 -7.53 -10.71
CA LYS A 31 10.97 -8.31 -10.00
C LYS A 31 10.46 -9.74 -9.84
N SER A 32 11.25 -10.71 -10.25
CA SER A 32 10.88 -12.12 -10.14
C SER A 32 12.08 -12.99 -9.78
N ASP A 33 11.84 -14.04 -8.99
CA ASP A 33 12.80 -15.12 -8.74
C ASP A 33 12.14 -16.46 -9.05
N ASN A 34 12.83 -17.34 -9.79
CA ASN A 34 12.40 -18.70 -10.09
C ASN A 34 10.90 -18.85 -10.46
N HIS A 35 10.39 -17.97 -11.35
CA HIS A 35 8.98 -17.89 -11.81
C HIS A 35 7.97 -17.29 -10.83
N HIS A 36 8.40 -16.81 -9.66
CA HIS A 36 7.56 -16.10 -8.71
C HIS A 36 7.75 -14.60 -8.83
N VAL A 37 6.66 -13.84 -8.94
CA VAL A 37 6.72 -12.38 -8.93
C VAL A 37 6.93 -11.92 -7.48
N LEU A 38 8.07 -11.26 -7.24
CA LEU A 38 8.46 -10.72 -5.94
C LEU A 38 8.01 -9.26 -5.75
N GLY A 39 7.70 -8.57 -6.84
CA GLY A 39 7.29 -7.18 -6.80
C GLY A 39 7.59 -6.45 -8.11
N MET A 40 7.82 -5.15 -8.01
CA MET A 40 8.15 -4.30 -9.15
C MET A 40 8.92 -3.06 -8.73
N THR A 41 9.66 -2.47 -9.66
CA THR A 41 10.18 -1.10 -9.50
C THR A 41 9.34 -0.17 -10.35
N LEU A 42 8.83 0.89 -9.74
CA LEU A 42 8.16 2.01 -10.41
C LEU A 42 9.15 3.17 -10.49
N ARG A 43 9.29 3.74 -11.69
CA ARG A 43 10.08 4.95 -11.91
C ARG A 43 9.14 6.12 -12.14
N LEU A 44 9.24 7.12 -11.26
CA LEU A 44 8.59 8.41 -11.40
C LEU A 44 9.61 9.44 -11.88
N LYS A 45 9.15 10.66 -12.15
CA LYS A 45 10.07 11.79 -12.43
C LYS A 45 10.90 12.15 -11.19
N ALA A 46 10.27 12.15 -10.02
CA ALA A 46 10.87 12.59 -8.76
C ALA A 46 11.56 11.48 -7.94
N ALA A 47 11.22 10.20 -8.17
CA ALA A 47 11.70 9.10 -7.32
C ALA A 47 11.67 7.73 -8.02
N ASN A 48 12.38 6.77 -7.44
CA ASN A 48 12.17 5.35 -7.70
C ASN A 48 11.47 4.72 -6.50
N ILE A 49 10.48 3.87 -6.77
CA ILE A 49 9.74 3.15 -5.74
C ILE A 49 9.90 1.67 -5.98
N ASP A 50 10.52 1.00 -5.02
CA ASP A 50 10.68 -0.45 -5.01
C ASP A 50 9.53 -1.10 -4.23
N CYS A 51 8.60 -1.67 -4.97
CA CYS A 51 7.47 -2.42 -4.44
C CYS A 51 7.86 -3.88 -4.26
N ASN A 52 7.65 -4.44 -3.06
CA ASN A 52 7.87 -5.83 -2.73
C ASN A 52 6.57 -6.46 -2.23
N PHE A 53 6.19 -7.58 -2.80
CA PHE A 53 5.03 -8.35 -2.37
C PHE A 53 5.39 -9.22 -1.19
N MET A 54 4.56 -9.17 -0.16
CA MET A 54 4.66 -10.10 0.96
C MET A 54 4.37 -11.53 0.47
N VAL A 55 5.16 -12.49 0.92
CA VAL A 55 4.91 -13.89 0.61
C VAL A 55 3.63 -14.37 1.30
N ASN A 56 2.83 -15.17 0.60
CA ASN A 56 1.51 -15.61 1.10
C ASN A 56 1.57 -16.32 2.45
N SER A 57 2.67 -17.04 2.75
CA SER A 57 2.86 -17.74 4.02
C SER A 57 2.98 -16.80 5.23
N GLU A 58 3.32 -15.53 5.01
CA GLU A 58 3.48 -14.52 6.07
C GLU A 58 2.24 -13.62 6.20
N LEU A 59 1.42 -13.56 5.15
CA LEU A 59 0.30 -12.62 5.05
C LEU A 59 -0.71 -12.79 6.18
N GLU A 60 -1.11 -14.02 6.51
CA GLU A 60 -2.11 -14.27 7.56
C GLU A 60 -1.65 -13.73 8.92
N ASN A 61 -0.41 -14.05 9.32
CA ASN A 61 0.17 -13.57 10.57
C ASN A 61 0.31 -12.04 10.57
N HIS A 62 0.70 -11.45 9.43
CA HIS A 62 0.79 -10.00 9.29
C HIS A 62 -0.59 -9.31 9.44
N LEU A 63 -1.63 -9.85 8.82
CA LEU A 63 -3.00 -9.32 8.92
C LEU A 63 -3.59 -9.48 10.32
N ASN A 64 -3.21 -10.53 11.06
CA ASN A 64 -3.55 -10.65 12.49
C ASN A 64 -2.90 -9.52 13.29
N GLY A 65 -1.62 -9.23 13.04
CA GLY A 65 -0.92 -8.08 13.62
C GLY A 65 -1.61 -6.75 13.28
N LEU A 66 -1.99 -6.54 12.02
CA LEU A 66 -2.71 -5.35 11.57
C LEU A 66 -4.08 -5.22 12.25
N SER A 67 -4.82 -6.31 12.39
CA SER A 67 -6.13 -6.33 13.07
C SER A 67 -6.02 -5.94 14.54
N ASN A 68 -4.97 -6.42 15.22
CA ASN A 68 -4.67 -6.04 16.60
C ASN A 68 -4.30 -4.54 16.69
N PHE A 69 -3.50 -4.05 15.75
CA PHE A 69 -3.17 -2.63 15.66
C PHE A 69 -4.44 -1.76 15.50
N VAL A 70 -5.30 -2.10 14.54
CA VAL A 70 -6.56 -1.37 14.29
C VAL A 70 -7.45 -1.38 15.54
N SER A 71 -7.56 -2.52 16.22
CA SER A 71 -8.36 -2.64 17.45
C SER A 71 -7.84 -1.78 18.60
N GLY A 72 -6.52 -1.62 18.71
CA GLY A 72 -5.89 -0.81 19.75
C GLY A 72 -5.78 0.68 19.43
N SER A 73 -5.86 1.06 18.14
CA SER A 73 -5.46 2.39 17.66
C SER A 73 -6.52 3.05 16.77
N ILE A 74 -7.76 2.57 16.81
CA ILE A 74 -8.87 3.08 16.01
C ILE A 74 -9.01 4.61 16.16
N ALA A 75 -9.22 5.30 15.05
CA ALA A 75 -9.45 6.73 15.05
C ALA A 75 -10.84 7.08 15.61
N GLU A 76 -10.97 8.28 16.19
CA GLU A 76 -12.23 8.74 16.77
C GLU A 76 -13.33 8.83 15.71
N GLY A 77 -14.52 8.31 16.02
CA GLY A 77 -15.67 8.31 15.11
C GLY A 77 -15.63 7.26 14.00
N VAL A 78 -14.60 6.40 13.95
CA VAL A 78 -14.51 5.29 12.98
C VAL A 78 -15.11 4.02 13.57
N ASP A 79 -15.93 3.31 12.78
CA ASP A 79 -16.47 2.00 13.16
C ASP A 79 -15.37 0.92 13.08
N LEU A 80 -15.05 0.33 14.23
CA LEU A 80 -14.08 -0.76 14.32
C LEU A 80 -14.46 -1.95 13.44
N SER A 81 -15.75 -2.30 13.36
CA SER A 81 -16.21 -3.45 12.57
C SER A 81 -15.97 -3.21 11.08
N TYR A 82 -16.17 -1.97 10.62
CA TYR A 82 -15.85 -1.59 9.24
C TYR A 82 -14.35 -1.75 8.96
N SER A 83 -13.49 -1.17 9.80
CA SER A 83 -12.03 -1.23 9.63
C SER A 83 -11.50 -2.67 9.64
N LEU A 84 -11.97 -3.51 10.57
CA LEU A 84 -11.61 -4.93 10.60
C LEU A 84 -12.14 -5.70 9.39
N SER A 85 -13.33 -5.35 8.89
CA SER A 85 -13.84 -5.92 7.63
C SER A 85 -12.97 -5.55 6.44
N ARG A 86 -12.39 -4.34 6.39
CA ARG A 86 -11.45 -3.97 5.32
C ARG A 86 -10.18 -4.80 5.40
N VAL A 87 -9.63 -5.00 6.60
CA VAL A 87 -8.44 -5.85 6.81
C VAL A 87 -8.70 -7.30 6.41
N SER A 88 -9.85 -7.88 6.74
CA SER A 88 -10.16 -9.28 6.40
C SER A 88 -10.34 -9.53 4.89
N GLN A 89 -10.61 -8.49 4.11
CA GLN A 89 -10.69 -8.56 2.65
C GLN A 89 -9.34 -8.51 1.96
N VAL A 90 -8.25 -8.20 2.68
CA VAL A 90 -6.91 -8.13 2.09
C VAL A 90 -6.49 -9.51 1.57
N ARG A 91 -5.93 -9.52 0.37
CA ARG A 91 -5.38 -10.72 -0.30
C ARG A 91 -3.91 -10.57 -0.66
N MET A 92 -3.37 -9.36 -0.58
CA MET A 92 -1.96 -9.07 -0.82
C MET A 92 -1.52 -7.84 -0.01
N ALA A 93 -0.30 -7.89 0.52
CA ALA A 93 0.38 -6.72 1.08
C ALA A 93 1.60 -6.37 0.21
N MET A 94 1.74 -5.10 -0.13
CA MET A 94 2.82 -4.57 -0.97
C MET A 94 3.55 -3.46 -0.22
N GLY A 95 4.78 -3.75 0.20
CA GLY A 95 5.68 -2.76 0.80
C GLY A 95 6.32 -1.91 -0.29
N CYS A 96 6.21 -0.60 -0.20
CA CYS A 96 6.76 0.39 -1.11
C CYS A 96 7.93 1.10 -0.43
N CYS A 97 9.13 0.85 -0.92
CA CYS A 97 10.36 1.48 -0.47
C CYS A 97 10.66 2.69 -1.38
N ILE A 98 10.71 3.88 -0.80
CA ILE A 98 10.70 5.14 -1.56
C ILE A 98 12.07 5.81 -1.43
N ASP A 99 12.75 6.00 -2.56
CA ASP A 99 14.08 6.64 -2.66
C ASP A 99 14.01 7.94 -3.50
N PRO A 100 14.36 9.11 -2.92
CA PRO A 100 15.02 9.33 -1.62
C PRO A 100 14.12 9.23 -0.38
N GLY A 101 12.81 9.29 -0.54
CA GLY A 101 11.80 9.34 0.52
C GLY A 101 10.59 10.10 0.03
N PHE A 102 9.64 10.42 0.92
CA PHE A 102 8.59 11.37 0.60
C PHE A 102 9.21 12.76 0.35
N ASP A 103 8.76 13.44 -0.69
CA ASP A 103 9.24 14.75 -1.06
C ASP A 103 8.53 15.85 -0.27
N SER A 104 9.23 16.96 -0.04
CA SER A 104 8.66 18.12 0.66
C SER A 104 7.54 18.80 -0.12
N GLU A 105 7.54 18.67 -1.45
CA GLU A 105 6.53 19.24 -2.34
C GLU A 105 5.27 18.34 -2.46
N GLY A 106 5.33 17.11 -1.94
CA GLY A 106 4.22 16.18 -1.83
C GLY A 106 3.86 15.42 -3.11
N GLU A 107 4.63 15.52 -4.19
CA GLU A 107 4.43 14.79 -5.45
C GLU A 107 4.39 13.27 -5.21
N ILE A 108 5.35 12.74 -4.45
CA ILE A 108 5.49 11.30 -4.18
C ILE A 108 4.37 10.83 -3.26
N LEU A 109 4.05 11.60 -2.23
CA LEU A 109 2.96 11.27 -1.32
C LEU A 109 1.60 11.29 -2.06
N ASN A 110 1.40 12.27 -2.94
CA ASN A 110 0.20 12.35 -3.78
C ASN A 110 0.12 11.17 -4.74
N PHE A 111 1.24 10.75 -5.33
CA PHE A 111 1.30 9.53 -6.13
C PHE A 111 0.90 8.30 -5.30
N ILE A 112 1.47 8.09 -4.12
CA ILE A 112 1.14 6.92 -3.27
C ILE A 112 -0.34 6.92 -2.87
N LYS A 113 -0.91 8.08 -2.56
CA LYS A 113 -2.34 8.25 -2.27
C LYS A 113 -3.22 7.96 -3.49
N HIS A 114 -2.84 8.47 -4.66
CA HIS A 114 -3.53 8.17 -5.92
C HIS A 114 -3.43 6.67 -6.24
N TYR A 115 -2.26 6.07 -6.09
CA TYR A 115 -2.03 4.66 -6.32
C TYR A 115 -2.90 3.79 -5.40
N SER A 116 -2.98 4.15 -4.11
CA SER A 116 -3.86 3.46 -3.15
C SER A 116 -5.33 3.52 -3.55
N ARG A 117 -5.80 4.68 -4.01
CA ARG A 117 -7.18 4.87 -4.51
C ARG A 117 -7.45 3.98 -5.71
N THR A 118 -6.56 3.99 -6.69
CA THR A 118 -6.67 3.22 -7.94
C THR A 118 -6.72 1.72 -7.65
N LEU A 119 -5.98 1.25 -6.65
CA LEU A 119 -5.97 -0.16 -6.23
C LEU A 119 -7.08 -0.53 -5.25
N ASN A 120 -7.91 0.43 -4.81
CA ASN A 120 -8.88 0.24 -3.72
C ASN A 120 -8.25 -0.43 -2.49
N SER A 121 -7.05 0.02 -2.13
CA SER A 121 -6.26 -0.55 -1.04
C SER A 121 -6.36 0.26 0.24
N LEU A 122 -6.08 -0.38 1.37
CA LEU A 122 -5.67 0.33 2.57
C LEU A 122 -4.23 0.80 2.39
N LEU A 123 -3.91 1.98 2.90
CA LEU A 123 -2.58 2.56 2.85
C LEU A 123 -2.08 2.77 4.27
N PHE A 124 -0.91 2.21 4.60
CA PHE A 124 -0.22 2.46 5.86
C PHE A 124 1.08 3.18 5.63
N TYR A 125 1.22 4.37 6.21
CA TYR A 125 2.47 5.13 6.27
C TYR A 125 2.40 6.07 7.47
N ASP A 126 3.55 6.52 7.95
CA ASP A 126 3.65 7.46 9.09
C ASP A 126 2.75 7.04 10.27
N SER A 127 2.85 5.76 10.63
CA SER A 127 2.10 5.15 11.74
C SER A 127 0.56 5.23 11.66
N THR A 128 0.04 5.52 10.47
CA THR A 128 -1.39 5.72 10.22
C THR A 128 -1.87 4.81 9.11
N LEU A 129 -3.02 4.16 9.35
CA LEU A 129 -3.76 3.39 8.36
C LEU A 129 -4.89 4.24 7.80
N PHE A 130 -4.92 4.34 6.47
CA PHE A 130 -5.91 5.05 5.69
C PHE A 130 -6.71 4.05 4.86
N ASP A 131 -8.00 4.33 4.64
CA ASP A 131 -8.78 3.64 3.63
C ASP A 131 -8.49 4.17 2.22
N TYR A 132 -9.09 3.54 1.22
CA TYR A 132 -8.93 3.91 -0.19
C TYR A 132 -9.28 5.37 -0.45
N ASP A 133 -10.28 5.94 0.22
CA ASP A 133 -10.69 7.34 0.07
C ASP A 133 -9.82 8.33 0.85
N LEU A 134 -8.84 7.81 1.60
CA LEU A 134 -7.94 8.49 2.54
C LEU A 134 -8.59 8.87 3.88
N GLN A 135 -9.74 8.30 4.24
CA GLN A 135 -10.22 8.35 5.62
C GLN A 135 -9.19 7.67 6.54
N ILE A 136 -8.82 8.33 7.63
CA ILE A 136 -7.98 7.72 8.67
C ILE A 136 -8.80 6.67 9.40
N LEU A 137 -8.30 5.42 9.42
CA LEU A 137 -8.94 4.32 10.15
C LEU A 137 -8.29 4.10 11.52
N ALA A 138 -6.96 4.16 11.61
CA ALA A 138 -6.22 3.93 12.85
C ALA A 138 -4.87 4.65 12.83
N THR A 139 -4.40 5.13 13.99
CA THR A 139 -3.11 5.84 14.13
C THR A 139 -2.42 5.45 15.43
N LEU A 140 -1.14 5.05 15.39
CA LEU A 140 -0.35 4.87 16.62
C LEU A 140 -0.24 6.22 17.33
N LYS A 141 -0.62 6.26 18.60
CA LYS A 141 -0.51 7.43 19.47
C LYS A 141 0.88 7.55 20.09
#